data_AF-A0A3A9YLR5-F1
#
_entry.id   AF-A0A3A9YLR5-F1
#
_cell.length_a   1.000
_cell.length_b   1.000
_cell.length_c   1.000
_cell.angle_alpha   90.00
_cell.angle_beta   90.00
_cell.angle_gamma   90.00
#
_symmetry.space_group_name_H-M   'P 1'
#
loop_
_entity.id
_entity.type
_entity.pdbx_description
1 polymer ?
#
loop_
_entity_poly.entity_id
_entity_poly.type
_entity_poly.pdbx_seq_one_letter_code
_entity_poly.pdbx_strand_id
1 'polypeptide(L)'
;MTVRRRAAVLGKPITHSLSPVIHNAGYAAAGLAGWSYTRIECAESELPGLVAGLGPEWAGLSVTMPGKEAALAVADTASPVAVAVGAANTLVRRPDGAWHADNTDVTGMVEVLAGAGVRRGAPVTVLGAGGTARAALAAAARLDAREVTVVARRAAAVDELRPVADALGIPMVGAPWVDAAARLDADVVLSTVPKGVADPLAATVAWRPRTVFFDALYDPWPTPLAAAAAASGCRVVSGLELLLAQAIGQFEQFTGVSAPREAMAAALADARRQ
;
A
#
# COMPACT_ATOMS: atom_id res chain seq x y z
N MET A 1 -19.94 29.16 11.39
CA MET A 1 -19.38 28.65 10.13
C MET A 1 -18.76 27.29 10.43
N THR A 2 -19.24 26.21 9.80
CA THR A 2 -18.63 24.89 9.95
C THR A 2 -17.18 24.96 9.49
N VAL A 3 -16.23 24.68 10.40
CA VAL A 3 -14.81 24.64 10.06
C VAL A 3 -14.63 23.62 8.94
N ARG A 4 -14.17 24.07 7.76
CA ARG A 4 -13.91 23.18 6.63
C ARG A 4 -12.58 22.48 6.87
N ARG A 5 -12.59 21.16 7.04
CA ARG A 5 -11.38 20.34 7.13
C ARG A 5 -11.07 19.73 5.76
N ARG A 6 -9.80 19.71 5.39
CA ARG A 6 -9.34 19.25 4.07
C ARG A 6 -8.38 18.09 4.22
N ALA A 7 -8.53 17.11 3.35
CA ALA A 7 -7.51 16.12 3.08
C ALA A 7 -7.35 15.95 1.57
N ALA A 8 -6.23 15.40 1.14
CA ALA A 8 -6.03 15.08 -0.27
C ALA A 8 -5.12 13.87 -0.45
N VAL A 9 -5.20 13.27 -1.64
CA VAL A 9 -4.16 12.38 -2.14
C VAL A 9 -3.21 13.16 -3.05
N LEU A 10 -1.91 13.01 -2.80
CA LEU A 10 -0.82 13.60 -3.60
C LEU A 10 -0.17 12.53 -4.48
N GLY A 11 0.12 12.86 -5.73
CA GLY A 11 0.91 12.01 -6.62
C GLY A 11 0.99 12.55 -8.04
N LYS A 12 1.72 11.87 -8.91
CA LYS A 12 1.85 12.24 -10.33
C LYS A 12 2.13 11.01 -11.20
N PRO A 13 1.19 10.60 -12.08
CA PRO A 13 -0.16 11.13 -12.26
C PRO A 13 -1.10 10.77 -11.09
N ILE A 14 -2.16 11.56 -10.86
CA ILE A 14 -3.10 11.31 -9.75
C ILE A 14 -4.57 11.11 -10.16
N THR A 15 -4.93 11.45 -11.40
CA THR A 15 -6.32 11.54 -11.88
C THR A 15 -7.15 10.27 -11.59
N HIS A 16 -6.55 9.09 -11.71
CA HIS A 16 -7.23 7.80 -11.55
C HIS A 16 -7.37 7.33 -10.09
N SER A 17 -6.85 8.08 -9.10
CA SER A 17 -6.93 7.64 -7.70
C SER A 17 -8.39 7.51 -7.25
N LEU A 18 -8.75 6.39 -6.63
CA LEU A 18 -10.09 6.18 -6.05
C LEU A 18 -10.17 6.63 -4.58
N SER A 19 -9.08 7.10 -3.96
CA SER A 19 -9.08 7.58 -2.57
C SER A 19 -10.13 8.66 -2.30
N PRO A 20 -10.38 9.65 -3.18
CA PRO A 20 -11.45 10.62 -2.97
C PRO A 20 -12.84 10.00 -2.94
N VAL A 21 -13.10 8.93 -3.71
CA VAL A 21 -14.40 8.22 -3.66
C VAL A 21 -14.58 7.61 -2.27
N ILE A 22 -13.56 6.88 -1.82
CA ILE A 22 -13.54 6.16 -0.54
C ILE A 22 -13.71 7.14 0.63
N HIS A 23 -12.87 8.18 0.71
CA HIS A 23 -12.87 9.12 1.84
C HIS A 23 -14.12 9.98 1.87
N ASN A 24 -14.61 10.50 0.75
CA ASN A 24 -15.80 11.35 0.75
C ASN A 24 -17.07 10.53 1.10
N ALA A 25 -17.16 9.27 0.68
CA ALA A 25 -18.21 8.37 1.16
C ALA A 25 -18.13 8.14 2.67
N GLY A 26 -16.91 7.96 3.20
CA GLY A 26 -16.67 7.87 4.63
C GLY A 26 -17.10 9.13 5.39
N TYR A 27 -16.77 10.31 4.87
CA TYR A 27 -17.15 11.58 5.49
C TYR A 27 -18.68 11.76 5.52
N ALA A 28 -19.36 11.41 4.42
CA ALA A 28 -20.82 11.47 4.36
C ALA A 28 -21.46 10.52 5.38
N ALA A 29 -21.00 9.26 5.44
CA ALA A 29 -21.54 8.25 6.35
C ALA A 29 -21.26 8.58 7.83
N ALA A 30 -20.14 9.23 8.14
CA ALA A 30 -19.79 9.66 9.50
C ALA A 30 -20.43 11.02 9.90
N GLY A 31 -21.25 11.64 9.05
CA GLY A 31 -21.87 12.94 9.33
C GLY A 31 -20.89 14.13 9.30
N LEU A 32 -19.73 13.96 8.68
CA LEU A 32 -18.64 14.95 8.61
C LEU A 32 -18.84 15.95 7.47
N ALA A 33 -19.99 16.65 7.44
CA ALA A 33 -20.36 17.56 6.34
C ALA A 33 -19.40 18.76 6.12
N GLY A 34 -18.50 19.03 7.07
CA GLY A 34 -17.44 20.02 6.95
C GLY A 34 -16.15 19.50 6.30
N TRP A 35 -16.09 18.25 5.87
CA TRP A 35 -14.87 17.63 5.34
C TRP A 35 -14.88 17.48 3.82
N SER A 36 -13.72 17.63 3.19
CA SER A 36 -13.54 17.32 1.79
C SER A 36 -12.23 16.59 1.53
N TYR A 37 -12.28 15.54 0.71
CA TYR A 37 -11.11 14.84 0.20
C TYR A 37 -10.93 15.09 -1.31
N THR A 38 -9.75 15.54 -1.73
CA THR A 38 -9.47 15.88 -3.14
C THR A 38 -8.21 15.20 -3.68
N ARG A 39 -7.91 15.40 -4.97
CA ARG A 39 -6.65 15.00 -5.59
C ARG A 39 -5.82 16.25 -5.81
N ILE A 40 -4.53 16.15 -5.58
CA ILE A 40 -3.59 17.21 -5.92
C ILE A 40 -2.45 16.56 -6.71
N GLU A 41 -2.27 17.00 -7.94
CA GLU A 41 -1.11 16.57 -8.72
C GLU A 41 0.14 17.20 -8.11
N CYS A 42 1.11 16.37 -7.74
CA CYS A 42 2.31 16.78 -7.02
C CYS A 42 3.44 15.80 -7.33
N ALA A 43 4.50 16.31 -7.98
CA ALA A 43 5.75 15.60 -8.12
C ALA A 43 6.50 15.55 -6.79
N GLU A 44 7.44 14.60 -6.68
CA GLU A 44 8.27 14.44 -5.48
C GLU A 44 9.00 15.74 -5.08
N SER A 45 9.57 16.45 -6.04
CA SER A 45 10.28 17.71 -5.82
C SER A 45 9.38 18.87 -5.38
N GLU A 46 8.08 18.79 -5.64
CA GLU A 46 7.10 19.85 -5.30
C GLU A 46 6.54 19.66 -3.89
N LEU A 47 6.62 18.43 -3.35
CA LEU A 47 6.01 18.05 -2.08
C LEU A 47 6.46 18.92 -0.90
N PRO A 48 7.77 19.20 -0.70
CA PRO A 48 8.22 20.05 0.42
C PRO A 48 7.60 21.45 0.40
N GLY A 49 7.60 22.10 -0.77
CA GLY A 49 7.02 23.43 -0.94
C GLY A 49 5.50 23.44 -0.73
N LEU A 50 4.82 22.41 -1.23
CA LEU A 50 3.39 22.24 -1.04
C LEU A 50 3.04 22.09 0.44
N VAL A 51 3.68 21.14 1.14
CA VAL A 51 3.42 20.85 2.57
C VAL A 51 3.69 22.05 3.46
N ALA A 52 4.77 22.80 3.20
CA ALA A 52 5.10 24.02 3.93
C ALA A 52 4.04 25.13 3.75
N GLY A 53 3.34 25.15 2.61
CA GLY A 53 2.31 26.14 2.30
C GLY A 53 0.91 25.81 2.83
N LEU A 54 0.69 24.62 3.43
CA LEU A 54 -0.64 24.19 3.86
C LEU A 54 -1.06 24.80 5.21
N GLY A 55 -2.20 25.49 5.19
CA GLY A 55 -2.80 26.10 6.38
C GLY A 55 -3.42 25.10 7.37
N PRO A 56 -3.94 25.58 8.51
CA PRO A 56 -4.48 24.76 9.58
C PRO A 56 -5.78 24.02 9.21
N GLU A 57 -6.40 24.31 8.07
CA GLU A 57 -7.56 23.58 7.56
C GLU A 57 -7.21 22.17 7.06
N TRP A 58 -5.94 21.91 6.75
CA TRP A 58 -5.46 20.62 6.26
C TRP A 58 -5.25 19.65 7.42
N ALA A 59 -6.05 18.57 7.43
CA ALA A 59 -5.99 17.52 8.42
C ALA A 59 -5.01 16.41 8.05
N GLY A 60 -4.83 16.15 6.76
CA GLY A 60 -3.96 15.06 6.32
C GLY A 60 -3.75 14.98 4.81
N LEU A 61 -2.69 14.30 4.41
CA LEU A 61 -2.34 14.03 3.03
C LEU A 61 -2.04 12.54 2.90
N SER A 62 -2.77 11.84 2.05
CA SER A 62 -2.31 10.55 1.54
C SER A 62 -1.29 10.82 0.43
N VAL A 63 -0.26 10.00 0.31
CA VAL A 63 0.80 10.18 -0.67
C VAL A 63 1.01 8.87 -1.44
N THR A 64 0.92 8.95 -2.76
CA THR A 64 1.24 7.84 -3.67
C THR A 64 2.50 8.17 -4.48
N MET A 65 2.87 7.30 -5.41
CA MET A 65 4.01 7.51 -6.31
C MET A 65 3.92 8.89 -6.98
N PRO A 66 5.04 9.62 -7.11
CA PRO A 66 6.40 9.28 -6.65
C PRO A 66 6.73 9.76 -5.22
N GLY A 67 5.85 10.48 -4.53
CA GLY A 67 6.21 11.32 -3.39
C GLY A 67 6.43 10.64 -2.03
N LYS A 68 6.40 9.31 -1.91
CA LYS A 68 6.38 8.66 -0.57
C LYS A 68 7.67 8.84 0.23
N GLU A 69 8.83 8.90 -0.44
CA GLU A 69 10.11 9.16 0.23
C GLU A 69 10.20 10.64 0.66
N ALA A 70 9.83 11.57 -0.23
CA ALA A 70 9.73 12.98 0.10
C ALA A 70 8.73 13.26 1.24
N ALA A 71 7.61 12.54 1.30
CA ALA A 71 6.64 12.66 2.39
C ALA A 71 7.27 12.34 3.75
N LEU A 72 8.08 11.27 3.83
CA LEU A 72 8.81 10.95 5.06
C LEU A 72 9.81 12.07 5.41
N ALA A 73 10.54 12.58 4.41
CA ALA A 73 11.58 13.59 4.62
C ALA A 73 11.06 14.95 5.10
N VAL A 74 9.84 15.33 4.73
CA VAL A 74 9.26 16.63 5.10
C VAL A 74 8.51 16.63 6.43
N ALA A 75 8.25 15.45 7.01
CA ALA A 75 7.51 15.34 8.26
C ALA A 75 8.39 15.68 9.46
N ASP A 76 7.81 16.34 10.46
CA ASP A 76 8.50 16.67 11.71
C ASP A 76 8.74 15.44 12.59
N THR A 77 7.82 14.47 12.51
CA THR A 77 7.92 13.19 13.22
C THR A 77 7.45 12.06 12.30
N ALA A 78 7.91 10.84 12.56
CA ALA A 78 7.52 9.67 11.78
C ALA A 78 7.26 8.46 12.69
N SER A 79 6.34 7.59 12.25
CA SER A 79 6.13 6.30 12.91
C SER A 79 7.35 5.38 12.72
N PRO A 80 7.62 4.46 13.66
CA PRO A 80 8.74 3.53 13.52
C PRO A 80 8.70 2.72 12.23
N VAL A 81 7.50 2.37 11.75
CA VAL A 81 7.34 1.61 10.51
C VAL A 81 7.64 2.46 9.27
N ALA A 82 7.23 3.73 9.24
CA ALA A 82 7.56 4.62 8.13
C ALA A 82 9.08 4.85 8.04
N VAL A 83 9.75 5.00 9.19
CA VAL A 83 11.22 5.10 9.26
C VAL A 83 11.90 3.83 8.76
N ALA A 84 11.48 2.65 9.24
CA ALA A 84 12.08 1.37 8.84
C ALA A 84 11.90 1.08 7.34
N VAL A 85 10.74 1.41 6.77
CA VAL A 85 10.46 1.30 5.33
C VAL A 85 11.20 2.37 4.52
N GLY A 86 11.50 3.52 5.12
CA GLY A 86 12.08 4.68 4.44
C GLY A 86 11.08 5.40 3.53
N ALA A 87 9.77 5.23 3.76
CA ALA A 87 8.72 5.86 2.97
C ALA A 87 7.42 6.02 3.78
N ALA A 88 6.68 7.10 3.51
CA ALA A 88 5.39 7.39 4.12
C ALA A 88 4.30 7.57 3.06
N ASN A 89 3.15 6.93 3.24
CA ASN A 89 1.97 7.15 2.39
C ASN A 89 0.93 8.04 3.07
N THR A 90 1.18 8.47 4.32
CA THR A 90 0.20 9.17 5.17
C THR A 90 0.90 10.26 5.96
N LEU A 91 0.49 11.51 5.76
CA LEU A 91 0.89 12.67 6.56
C LEU A 91 -0.32 13.16 7.34
N VAL A 92 -0.20 13.24 8.66
CA VAL A 92 -1.27 13.68 9.56
C VAL A 92 -0.88 15.00 10.18
N ARG A 93 -1.77 15.99 10.10
CA ARG A 93 -1.57 17.27 10.79
C ARG A 93 -1.90 17.11 12.27
N ARG A 94 -0.91 17.31 13.13
CA ARG A 94 -1.06 17.24 14.59
C ARG A 94 -1.67 18.52 15.16
N PRO A 95 -2.24 18.49 16.38
CA PRO A 95 -2.86 19.66 17.01
C PRO A 95 -1.91 20.85 17.22
N ASP A 96 -0.62 20.60 17.40
CA ASP A 96 0.44 21.60 17.49
C ASP A 96 0.87 22.19 16.14
N GLY A 97 0.28 21.69 15.04
CA GLY A 97 0.58 22.11 13.68
C GLY A 97 1.75 21.36 13.03
N ALA A 98 2.38 20.41 13.71
CA ALA A 98 3.41 19.56 13.12
C ALA A 98 2.82 18.50 12.17
N TRP A 99 3.61 18.03 11.22
CA TRP A 99 3.29 16.91 10.35
C TRP A 99 3.88 15.61 10.90
N HIS A 100 3.04 14.58 11.00
CA HIS A 100 3.43 13.23 11.36
C HIS A 100 3.33 12.30 10.16
N ALA A 101 4.43 11.63 9.81
CA ALA A 101 4.48 10.62 8.77
C ALA A 101 4.16 9.22 9.30
N ASP A 102 3.31 8.50 8.57
CA ASP A 102 3.00 7.09 8.80
C ASP A 102 2.88 6.33 7.47
N ASN A 103 2.83 4.99 7.55
CA ASN A 103 2.68 4.10 6.42
C ASN A 103 1.53 3.12 6.63
N THR A 104 0.32 3.52 6.22
CA THR A 104 -0.89 2.70 6.32
C THR A 104 -0.97 1.60 5.28
N ASP A 105 -0.11 1.60 4.25
CA ASP A 105 0.00 0.45 3.33
C ASP A 105 0.49 -0.78 4.08
N VAL A 106 1.41 -0.62 5.06
CA VAL A 106 1.90 -1.75 5.85
C VAL A 106 0.78 -2.35 6.68
N THR A 107 0.08 -1.52 7.47
CA THR A 107 -1.02 -1.99 8.32
C THR A 107 -2.16 -2.56 7.48
N GLY A 108 -2.50 -1.92 6.36
CA GLY A 108 -3.51 -2.40 5.43
C GLY A 108 -3.13 -3.73 4.79
N MET A 109 -1.86 -3.90 4.41
CA MET A 109 -1.37 -5.16 3.82
C MET A 109 -1.40 -6.30 4.84
N VAL A 110 -1.01 -6.04 6.10
CA VAL A 110 -1.14 -7.02 7.19
C VAL A 110 -2.60 -7.43 7.38
N GLU A 111 -3.54 -6.47 7.39
CA GLU A 111 -4.98 -6.73 7.54
C GLU A 111 -5.50 -7.66 6.44
N VAL A 112 -5.24 -7.34 5.17
CA VAL A 112 -5.76 -8.13 4.05
C VAL A 112 -5.09 -9.49 3.91
N LEU A 113 -3.80 -9.62 4.24
CA LEU A 113 -3.10 -10.90 4.23
C LEU A 113 -3.58 -11.80 5.38
N ALA A 114 -3.74 -11.26 6.59
CA ALA A 114 -4.29 -12.00 7.71
C ALA A 114 -5.75 -12.44 7.43
N GLY A 115 -6.57 -11.54 6.86
CA GLY A 115 -7.94 -11.85 6.44
C GLY A 115 -8.01 -12.90 5.31
N ALA A 116 -6.95 -13.03 4.51
CA ALA A 116 -6.81 -14.08 3.52
C ALA A 116 -6.30 -15.42 4.08
N GLY A 117 -6.01 -15.49 5.39
CA GLY A 117 -5.58 -16.72 6.07
C GLY A 117 -4.07 -16.94 6.09
N VAL A 118 -3.26 -15.92 5.82
CA VAL A 118 -1.80 -16.00 6.00
C VAL A 118 -1.50 -16.26 7.47
N ARG A 119 -0.78 -17.35 7.73
CA ARG A 119 -0.36 -17.74 9.09
C ARG A 119 0.95 -17.04 9.44
N ARG A 120 1.13 -16.78 10.74
CA ARG A 120 2.42 -16.34 11.26
C ARG A 120 3.51 -17.37 10.96
N GLY A 121 4.74 -16.92 10.69
CA GLY A 121 5.85 -17.81 10.35
C GLY A 121 5.89 -18.30 8.90
N ALA A 122 4.88 -18.00 8.07
CA ALA A 122 4.86 -18.44 6.68
C ALA A 122 6.03 -17.81 5.89
N PRO A 123 6.75 -18.57 5.05
CA PRO A 123 7.71 -18.00 4.11
C PRO A 123 6.99 -17.17 3.04
N VAL A 124 7.59 -16.04 2.66
CA VAL A 124 6.99 -15.09 1.70
C VAL A 124 7.88 -14.92 0.49
N THR A 125 7.30 -15.00 -0.71
CA THR A 125 7.97 -14.57 -1.94
C THR A 125 7.42 -13.20 -2.36
N VAL A 126 8.30 -12.22 -2.55
CA VAL A 126 7.95 -10.89 -3.09
C VAL A 126 8.47 -10.78 -4.51
N LEU A 127 7.58 -10.49 -5.47
CA LEU A 127 7.96 -10.16 -6.84
C LEU A 127 8.12 -8.65 -6.96
N GLY A 128 9.32 -8.21 -7.35
CA GLY A 128 9.67 -6.80 -7.44
C GLY A 128 10.43 -6.29 -6.23
N ALA A 129 11.12 -5.17 -6.43
CA ALA A 129 11.96 -4.54 -5.42
C ALA A 129 11.79 -3.01 -5.38
N GLY A 130 10.57 -2.52 -5.67
CA GLY A 130 10.24 -1.09 -5.65
C GLY A 130 9.68 -0.62 -4.30
N GLY A 131 9.12 0.60 -4.26
CA GLY A 131 8.55 1.18 -3.04
C GLY A 131 7.49 0.31 -2.36
N THR A 132 6.60 -0.32 -3.12
CA THR A 132 5.59 -1.26 -2.58
C THR A 132 6.23 -2.54 -2.02
N ALA A 133 7.38 -2.98 -2.54
CA ALA A 133 8.11 -4.12 -1.99
C ALA A 133 8.64 -3.83 -0.57
N ARG A 134 9.00 -2.58 -0.27
CA ARG A 134 9.38 -2.17 1.09
C ARG A 134 8.22 -2.32 2.08
N ALA A 135 7.01 -1.92 1.67
CA ALA A 135 5.81 -2.15 2.47
C ALA A 135 5.47 -3.64 2.62
N ALA A 136 5.71 -4.44 1.57
CA ALA A 136 5.55 -5.90 1.61
C ALA A 136 6.53 -6.58 2.60
N LEU A 137 7.79 -6.13 2.66
CA LEU A 137 8.75 -6.58 3.66
C LEU A 137 8.27 -6.25 5.08
N ALA A 138 7.78 -5.04 5.30
CA ALA A 138 7.26 -4.64 6.61
C ALA A 138 6.01 -5.43 7.00
N ALA A 139 5.12 -5.72 6.05
CA ALA A 139 3.95 -6.56 6.30
C ALA A 139 4.36 -8.01 6.63
N ALA A 140 5.32 -8.57 5.90
CA ALA A 140 5.88 -9.89 6.18
C ALA A 140 6.51 -9.96 7.58
N ALA A 141 7.29 -8.94 7.96
CA ALA A 141 7.87 -8.84 9.30
C ALA A 141 6.81 -8.76 10.40
N ARG A 142 5.73 -7.99 10.20
CA ARG A 142 4.59 -7.91 11.14
C ARG A 142 3.80 -9.21 11.26
N LEU A 143 3.86 -10.07 10.25
CA LEU A 143 3.29 -11.41 10.24
C LEU A 143 4.31 -12.47 10.71
N ASP A 144 5.44 -12.07 11.29
CA ASP A 144 6.53 -12.94 11.75
C ASP A 144 6.98 -13.93 10.67
N ALA A 145 7.02 -13.51 9.40
CA ALA A 145 7.45 -14.40 8.33
C ALA A 145 8.87 -14.93 8.59
N ARG A 146 9.06 -16.24 8.41
CA ARG A 146 10.33 -16.92 8.70
C ARG A 146 11.48 -16.41 7.83
N GLU A 147 11.17 -16.12 6.57
CA GLU A 147 12.09 -15.54 5.59
C GLU A 147 11.30 -14.87 4.47
N VAL A 148 11.92 -13.90 3.79
CA VAL A 148 11.42 -13.32 2.54
C VAL A 148 12.39 -13.60 1.40
N THR A 149 11.88 -14.19 0.32
CA THR A 149 12.59 -14.24 -0.97
C THR A 149 12.14 -13.07 -1.83
N VAL A 150 13.04 -12.17 -2.17
CA VAL A 150 12.78 -11.08 -3.12
C VAL A 150 13.26 -11.49 -4.51
N VAL A 151 12.32 -11.54 -5.46
CA VAL A 151 12.60 -11.85 -6.86
C VAL A 151 12.63 -10.57 -7.67
N ALA A 152 13.77 -10.26 -8.27
CA ALA A 152 13.95 -9.05 -9.07
C ALA A 152 14.83 -9.28 -10.30
N ARG A 153 14.71 -8.38 -11.29
CA ARG A 153 15.53 -8.41 -12.51
C ARG A 153 16.98 -7.99 -12.26
N ARG A 154 17.19 -7.03 -11.36
CA ARG A 154 18.51 -6.46 -11.02
C ARG A 154 18.87 -6.86 -9.60
N ALA A 155 20.03 -7.50 -9.42
CA ALA A 155 20.53 -7.82 -8.08
C ALA A 155 20.68 -6.57 -7.20
N ALA A 156 21.16 -5.46 -7.78
CA ALA A 156 21.28 -4.18 -7.08
C ALA A 156 19.95 -3.70 -6.46
N ALA A 157 18.80 -3.96 -7.10
CA ALA A 157 17.50 -3.58 -6.53
C ALA A 157 17.15 -4.39 -5.27
N VAL A 158 17.62 -5.64 -5.18
CA VAL A 158 17.49 -6.44 -3.96
C VAL A 158 18.40 -5.89 -2.87
N ASP A 159 19.63 -5.49 -3.23
CA ASP A 159 20.57 -4.91 -2.27
C ASP A 159 20.06 -3.59 -1.69
N GLU A 160 19.36 -2.77 -2.49
CA GLU A 160 18.66 -1.56 -2.05
C GLU A 160 17.59 -1.84 -0.97
N LEU A 161 17.05 -3.06 -0.88
CA LEU A 161 16.09 -3.46 0.16
C LEU A 161 16.72 -4.03 1.43
N ARG A 162 18.01 -4.38 1.42
CA ARG A 162 18.68 -4.96 2.60
C ARG A 162 18.59 -4.08 3.84
N PRO A 163 18.84 -2.76 3.77
CA PRO A 163 18.71 -1.90 4.96
C PRO A 163 17.29 -1.91 5.55
N VAL A 164 16.27 -2.04 4.69
CA VAL A 164 14.87 -2.14 5.13
C VAL A 164 14.62 -3.47 5.83
N ALA A 165 15.09 -4.58 5.25
CA ALA A 165 14.98 -5.90 5.87
C ALA A 165 15.70 -5.98 7.23
N ASP A 166 16.91 -5.41 7.32
CA ASP A 166 17.70 -5.34 8.54
C ASP A 166 17.00 -4.51 9.62
N ALA A 167 16.47 -3.32 9.26
CA ALA A 167 15.73 -2.46 10.17
C ALA A 167 14.44 -3.12 10.69
N LEU A 168 13.82 -3.99 9.88
CA LEU A 168 12.64 -4.77 10.24
C LEU A 168 12.98 -6.08 10.96
N GLY A 169 14.26 -6.47 11.01
CA GLY A 169 14.71 -7.73 11.61
C GLY A 169 14.25 -8.98 10.87
N ILE A 170 13.97 -8.90 9.56
CA ILE A 170 13.48 -10.04 8.77
C ILE A 170 14.57 -10.63 7.87
N PRO A 171 14.81 -11.96 7.92
CA PRO A 171 15.74 -12.60 7.00
C PRO A 171 15.28 -12.44 5.54
N MET A 172 16.15 -11.89 4.70
CA MET A 172 15.86 -11.66 3.29
C MET A 172 16.92 -12.30 2.39
N VAL A 173 16.46 -13.03 1.38
CA VAL A 173 17.30 -13.57 0.29
C VAL A 173 16.85 -13.04 -1.06
N GLY A 174 17.80 -12.88 -1.98
CA GLY A 174 17.53 -12.47 -3.36
C GLY A 174 17.45 -13.65 -4.31
N ALA A 175 16.57 -13.57 -5.31
CA ALA A 175 16.52 -14.49 -6.44
C ALA A 175 16.42 -13.73 -7.77
N PRO A 176 17.07 -14.21 -8.84
CA PRO A 176 16.97 -13.59 -10.15
C PRO A 176 15.59 -13.86 -10.76
N TRP A 177 15.10 -12.94 -11.60
CA TRP A 177 13.79 -13.05 -12.25
C TRP A 177 13.59 -14.32 -13.09
N VAL A 178 14.67 -14.88 -13.65
CA VAL A 178 14.61 -16.14 -14.40
C VAL A 178 14.09 -17.31 -13.54
N ASP A 179 14.30 -17.25 -12.23
CA ASP A 179 13.85 -18.27 -11.28
C ASP A 179 12.45 -17.98 -10.73
N ALA A 180 11.78 -16.90 -11.16
CA ALA A 180 10.53 -16.43 -10.57
C ALA A 180 9.50 -17.56 -10.47
N ALA A 181 9.22 -18.27 -11.56
CA ALA A 181 8.22 -19.34 -11.57
C ALA A 181 8.46 -20.41 -10.49
N ALA A 182 9.72 -20.79 -10.25
CA ALA A 182 10.08 -21.76 -9.22
C ALA A 182 9.93 -21.20 -7.79
N ARG A 183 9.99 -19.87 -7.61
CA ARG A 183 9.81 -19.19 -6.32
C ARG A 183 8.34 -18.91 -5.97
N LEU A 184 7.42 -19.09 -6.90
CA LEU A 184 5.98 -18.95 -6.65
C LEU A 184 5.36 -20.21 -6.02
N ASP A 185 6.12 -21.31 -5.93
CA ASP A 185 5.76 -22.49 -5.14
C ASP A 185 5.91 -22.24 -3.63
N ALA A 186 5.13 -21.29 -3.11
CA ALA A 186 5.23 -20.74 -1.76
C ALA A 186 3.87 -20.62 -1.07
N ASP A 187 3.86 -20.49 0.26
CA ASP A 187 2.63 -20.28 1.03
C ASP A 187 2.03 -18.90 0.79
N VAL A 188 2.89 -17.89 0.58
CA VAL A 188 2.50 -16.50 0.33
C VAL A 188 3.33 -15.93 -0.81
N VAL A 189 2.66 -15.35 -1.80
CA VAL A 189 3.29 -14.64 -2.92
C VAL A 189 2.72 -13.23 -3.01
N LEU A 190 3.58 -12.22 -2.96
CA LEU A 190 3.23 -10.80 -3.03
C LEU A 190 3.80 -10.20 -4.32
N SER A 191 2.94 -9.96 -5.31
CA SER A 191 3.31 -9.24 -6.54
C SER A 191 3.27 -7.74 -6.32
N THR A 192 4.41 -7.07 -6.52
CA THR A 192 4.55 -5.61 -6.43
C THR A 192 5.11 -5.00 -7.71
N VAL A 193 5.14 -5.78 -8.79
CA VAL A 193 5.70 -5.35 -10.08
C VAL A 193 4.70 -4.54 -10.90
N PRO A 194 5.18 -3.68 -11.81
CA PRO A 194 4.31 -2.97 -12.74
C PRO A 194 3.49 -3.90 -13.64
N LYS A 195 2.40 -3.36 -14.19
CA LYS A 195 1.53 -4.02 -15.17
C LYS A 195 2.34 -4.67 -16.30
N GLY A 196 1.99 -5.90 -16.66
CA GLY A 196 2.61 -6.64 -17.76
C GLY A 196 3.88 -7.41 -17.39
N VAL A 197 4.55 -7.06 -16.28
CA VAL A 197 5.85 -7.67 -15.94
C VAL A 197 5.71 -9.13 -15.51
N ALA A 198 4.68 -9.44 -14.72
CA ALA A 198 4.43 -10.80 -14.23
C ALA A 198 3.54 -11.64 -15.16
N ASP A 199 2.94 -11.06 -16.19
CA ASP A 199 1.98 -11.75 -17.06
C ASP A 199 2.53 -13.04 -17.70
N PRO A 200 3.80 -13.11 -18.17
CA PRO A 200 4.37 -14.35 -18.71
C PRO A 200 4.45 -15.50 -17.69
N LEU A 201 4.45 -15.19 -16.38
CA LEU A 201 4.46 -16.21 -15.33
C LEU A 201 3.13 -16.96 -15.25
N ALA A 202 2.03 -16.37 -15.72
CA ALA A 202 0.71 -17.00 -15.68
C ALA A 202 0.64 -18.35 -16.41
N ALA A 203 1.49 -18.54 -17.43
CA ALA A 203 1.55 -19.78 -18.22
C ALA A 203 2.56 -20.81 -17.71
N THR A 204 3.43 -20.45 -16.76
CA THR A 204 4.58 -21.28 -16.36
C THR A 204 4.57 -21.67 -14.88
N VAL A 205 3.81 -20.96 -14.05
CA VAL A 205 3.73 -21.22 -12.62
C VAL A 205 2.80 -22.39 -12.34
N ALA A 206 3.30 -23.38 -11.60
CA ALA A 206 2.48 -24.39 -10.95
C ALA A 206 2.14 -23.91 -9.53
N TRP A 207 0.88 -23.54 -9.31
CA TRP A 207 0.42 -23.01 -8.02
C TRP A 207 0.12 -24.13 -7.02
N ARG A 208 0.40 -23.88 -5.74
CA ARG A 208 -0.20 -24.67 -4.65
C ARG A 208 -1.61 -24.13 -4.38
N PRO A 209 -2.66 -24.96 -4.31
CA PRO A 209 -4.01 -24.48 -4.03
C PRO A 209 -4.18 -23.71 -2.71
N ARG A 210 -3.25 -23.86 -1.77
CA ARG A 210 -3.27 -23.15 -0.47
C ARG A 210 -2.48 -21.84 -0.46
N THR A 211 -1.84 -21.47 -1.58
CA THR A 211 -1.08 -20.22 -1.67
C THR A 211 -2.04 -19.04 -1.52
N VAL A 212 -1.64 -18.06 -0.71
CA VAL A 212 -2.22 -16.73 -0.73
C VAL A 212 -1.43 -15.90 -1.73
N PHE A 213 -2.10 -15.45 -2.79
CA PHE A 213 -1.52 -14.57 -3.79
C PHE A 213 -2.06 -13.15 -3.62
N PHE A 214 -1.19 -12.20 -3.35
CA PHE A 214 -1.49 -10.78 -3.35
C PHE A 214 -0.92 -10.12 -4.60
N ASP A 215 -1.68 -9.24 -5.25
CA ASP A 215 -1.18 -8.41 -6.33
C ASP A 215 -1.50 -6.95 -6.05
N ALA A 216 -0.47 -6.09 -6.02
CA ALA A 216 -0.61 -4.66 -5.76
C ALA A 216 -1.39 -3.94 -6.87
N LEU A 217 -1.47 -4.53 -8.06
CA LEU A 217 -2.28 -4.01 -9.16
C LEU A 217 -3.77 -4.23 -8.90
N TYR A 218 -4.56 -3.27 -9.34
CA TYR A 218 -6.03 -3.35 -9.30
C TYR A 218 -6.71 -2.93 -10.59
N ASP A 219 -5.97 -2.41 -11.55
CA ASP A 219 -6.47 -2.06 -12.87
C ASP A 219 -5.37 -2.29 -13.92
N PRO A 220 -5.63 -3.11 -14.96
CA PRO A 220 -6.82 -3.95 -15.16
C PRO A 220 -6.88 -5.11 -14.16
N TRP A 221 -8.09 -5.62 -13.90
CA TRP A 221 -8.30 -6.75 -12.97
C TRP A 221 -9.26 -7.81 -13.52
N PRO A 222 -8.98 -9.12 -13.32
CA PRO A 222 -7.76 -9.67 -12.73
C PRO A 222 -6.53 -9.51 -13.64
N THR A 223 -5.34 -9.44 -13.05
CA THR A 223 -4.09 -9.59 -13.81
C THR A 223 -4.00 -11.04 -14.34
N PRO A 224 -3.26 -11.32 -15.43
CA PRO A 224 -3.08 -12.69 -15.90
C PRO A 224 -2.55 -13.64 -14.83
N LEU A 225 -1.61 -13.17 -13.99
CA LEU A 225 -1.07 -13.97 -12.90
C LEU A 225 -2.11 -14.22 -11.79
N ALA A 226 -2.90 -13.21 -11.43
CA ALA A 226 -4.01 -13.36 -10.48
C ALA A 226 -5.08 -14.35 -10.99
N ALA A 227 -5.42 -14.28 -12.28
CA ALA A 227 -6.37 -15.19 -12.90
C ALA A 227 -5.86 -16.65 -12.88
N ALA A 228 -4.58 -16.87 -13.19
CA ALA A 228 -3.96 -18.19 -13.12
C ALA A 228 -3.92 -18.75 -11.68
N ALA A 229 -3.60 -17.91 -10.69
CA ALA A 229 -3.63 -18.28 -9.28
C ALA A 229 -5.05 -18.69 -8.84
N ALA A 230 -6.05 -17.87 -9.16
CA ALA A 230 -7.45 -18.15 -8.83
C ALA A 230 -7.96 -19.45 -9.48
N ALA A 231 -7.63 -19.68 -10.76
CA ALA A 231 -7.98 -20.90 -11.47
C ALA A 231 -7.36 -22.17 -10.86
N SER A 232 -6.25 -22.00 -10.13
CA SER A 232 -5.55 -23.07 -9.41
C SER A 232 -6.03 -23.24 -7.96
N GLY A 233 -7.07 -22.51 -7.54
CA GLY A 233 -7.66 -22.59 -6.20
C GLY A 233 -7.01 -21.69 -5.14
N CYS A 234 -6.02 -20.86 -5.50
CA CYS A 234 -5.37 -19.94 -4.57
C CYS A 234 -6.35 -18.90 -4.02
N ARG A 235 -6.10 -18.43 -2.79
CA ARG A 235 -6.76 -17.24 -2.26
C ARG A 235 -6.09 -16.01 -2.86
N VAL A 236 -6.81 -15.28 -3.72
CA VAL A 236 -6.31 -14.05 -4.33
C VAL A 236 -6.77 -12.81 -3.55
N VAL A 237 -5.83 -11.90 -3.29
CA VAL A 237 -6.04 -10.58 -2.69
C VAL A 237 -5.62 -9.51 -3.70
N SER A 238 -6.51 -8.58 -3.98
CA SER A 238 -6.30 -7.52 -4.97
C SER A 238 -5.72 -6.24 -4.37
N GLY A 239 -5.14 -5.40 -5.22
CA GLY A 239 -4.71 -4.05 -4.85
C GLY A 239 -5.87 -3.16 -4.36
N LEU A 240 -7.13 -3.45 -4.70
CA LEU A 240 -8.29 -2.73 -4.18
C LEU A 240 -8.56 -3.03 -2.70
N GLU A 241 -8.34 -4.27 -2.28
CA GLU A 241 -8.47 -4.64 -0.88
C GLU A 241 -7.44 -3.89 -0.04
N LEU A 242 -6.18 -3.81 -0.53
CA LEU A 242 -5.17 -2.96 0.10
C LEU A 242 -5.58 -1.48 0.06
N LEU A 243 -6.04 -0.97 -1.08
CA LEU A 243 -6.45 0.43 -1.23
C LEU A 243 -7.54 0.82 -0.23
N LEU A 244 -8.51 -0.05 0.02
CA LEU A 244 -9.54 0.17 1.02
C LEU A 244 -8.97 0.13 2.45
N ALA A 245 -8.19 -0.92 2.77
CA ALA A 245 -7.63 -1.09 4.11
C ALA A 245 -6.73 0.07 4.52
N GLN A 246 -5.85 0.53 3.61
CA GLN A 246 -4.97 1.68 3.87
C GLN A 246 -5.76 3.00 3.99
N ALA A 247 -6.87 3.16 3.23
CA ALA A 247 -7.71 4.36 3.28
C ALA A 247 -8.52 4.43 4.57
N ILE A 248 -8.95 3.29 5.11
CA ILE A 248 -9.59 3.20 6.42
C ILE A 248 -8.63 3.69 7.51
N GLY A 249 -7.39 3.20 7.52
CA GLY A 249 -6.38 3.69 8.47
C GLY A 249 -6.12 5.19 8.35
N GLN A 250 -6.02 5.70 7.11
CA GLN A 250 -5.88 7.14 6.87
C GLN A 250 -7.07 7.94 7.35
N PHE A 251 -8.30 7.45 7.10
CA PHE A 251 -9.52 8.12 7.52
C PHE A 251 -9.55 8.32 9.04
N GLU A 252 -9.26 7.26 9.79
CA GLU A 252 -9.23 7.29 11.25
C GLU A 252 -8.14 8.22 11.76
N GLN A 253 -6.95 8.18 11.15
CA GLN A 253 -5.85 9.08 11.51
C GLN A 253 -6.15 10.56 11.23
N PHE A 254 -6.78 10.87 10.09
CA PHE A 254 -7.10 12.25 9.73
C PHE A 254 -8.23 12.81 10.58
N THR A 255 -9.27 12.02 10.84
CA THR A 255 -10.51 12.51 11.45
C THR A 255 -10.59 12.30 12.96
N GLY A 256 -9.86 11.32 13.50
CA GLY A 256 -10.03 10.81 14.86
C GLY A 256 -11.34 10.04 15.08
N VAL A 257 -12.06 9.71 14.01
CA VAL A 257 -13.36 9.01 14.04
C VAL A 257 -13.20 7.61 13.46
N SER A 258 -13.83 6.60 14.06
CA SER A 258 -13.86 5.24 13.53
C SER A 258 -14.41 5.23 12.10
N ALA A 259 -13.71 4.56 11.17
CA ALA A 259 -14.11 4.56 9.78
C ALA A 259 -15.43 3.80 9.57
N PRO A 260 -16.41 4.37 8.84
CA PRO A 260 -17.60 3.64 8.41
C PRO A 260 -17.25 2.69 7.25
N ARG A 261 -16.59 1.57 7.60
CA ARG A 261 -15.96 0.62 6.67
C ARG A 261 -16.90 0.13 5.56
N GLU A 262 -18.15 -0.17 5.90
CA GLU A 262 -19.15 -0.65 4.92
C GLU A 262 -19.47 0.39 3.84
N ALA A 263 -19.68 1.65 4.22
CA ALA A 263 -19.98 2.72 3.27
C ALA A 263 -18.78 3.01 2.36
N MET A 264 -17.57 3.01 2.94
CA MET A 264 -16.31 3.17 2.20
C MET A 264 -16.09 2.03 1.20
N ALA A 265 -16.37 0.79 1.61
CA ALA A 265 -16.27 -0.39 0.76
C ALA A 265 -17.30 -0.38 -0.39
N ALA A 266 -18.56 -0.04 -0.08
CA ALA A 266 -19.63 0.06 -1.07
C ALA A 266 -19.31 1.10 -2.16
N ALA A 267 -18.84 2.29 -1.76
CA ALA A 267 -18.46 3.33 -2.71
C ALA A 267 -17.31 2.90 -3.63
N LEU A 268 -16.31 2.17 -3.10
CA LEU A 268 -15.24 1.61 -3.90
C LEU A 268 -15.74 0.56 -4.91
N ALA A 269 -16.63 -0.33 -4.45
CA ALA A 269 -17.22 -1.36 -5.31
C ALA A 269 -18.06 -0.74 -6.44
N ASP A 270 -18.76 0.37 -6.17
CA ASP A 270 -19.58 1.09 -7.15
C ASP A 270 -18.71 1.79 -8.21
N ALA A 271 -17.64 2.46 -7.80
CA ALA A 271 -16.72 3.14 -8.72
C ALA A 271 -16.00 2.19 -9.66
N ARG A 272 -15.82 0.91 -9.28
CA ARG A 272 -15.23 -0.11 -10.16
C ARG A 272 -16.18 -0.56 -11.28
N ARG A 273 -17.50 -0.42 -11.10
CA ARG A 273 -18.49 -0.86 -12.10
C ARG A 273 -18.74 0.18 -13.19
N GLN A 274 -18.19 1.39 -13.04
CA GLN A 274 -18.30 2.52 -13.96
C GLN A 274 -17.09 2.53 -14.90
#